data_AF-A0A844DR19-F1
#
_entry.id   AF-A0A844DR19-F1
#
_cell.length_a   1.000
_cell.length_b   1.000
_cell.length_c   1.000
_cell.angle_alpha   90.00
_cell.angle_beta   90.00
_cell.angle_gamma   90.00
#
_symmetry.space_group_name_H-M   'P 1'
#
loop_
_entity.id
_entity.type
_entity.pdbx_description
1 polymer ?
#
loop_
_entity_poly.entity_id
_entity_poly.type
_entity_poly.pdbx_seq_one_letter_code
_entity_poly.pdbx_strand_id
1 'polypeptide(L)'
;MRASDMVRAALAGAGKTQKELAEHMGWTPQNLSGRLKNNSLTFDELSKALHFAGYEVSMSDASGAGLPELGNSTSPTVAQTVDGVRYDTRKAESLCSNKAVMFEDFYVELFEDAAGNYFTVLYQLSGCQHHTITPVSPYIAKQFWERFSRKVG
;
A
#
# COMPACT_ATOMS: atom_id res chain seq x y z
N MET A 1 20.67 -13.42 -7.63
CA MET A 1 19.77 -14.47 -7.08
C MET A 1 18.66 -14.72 -8.11
N ARG A 2 18.29 -15.98 -8.40
CA ARG A 2 17.19 -16.28 -9.33
C ARG A 2 15.86 -16.43 -8.58
N ALA A 3 14.74 -16.27 -9.26
CA ALA A 3 13.40 -16.48 -8.70
C ALA A 3 13.25 -17.87 -8.07
N SER A 4 13.80 -18.90 -8.73
CA SER A 4 13.77 -20.27 -8.19
C SER A 4 14.67 -20.46 -6.96
N ASP A 5 15.75 -19.69 -6.81
CA ASP A 5 16.59 -19.71 -5.61
C ASP A 5 15.85 -19.07 -4.43
N MET A 6 15.17 -17.94 -4.67
CA MET A 6 14.33 -17.26 -3.67
C MET A 6 13.25 -18.19 -3.12
N VAL A 7 12.51 -18.86 -4.00
CA VAL A 7 11.44 -19.78 -3.58
C VAL A 7 11.99 -20.95 -2.76
N ARG A 8 13.11 -21.56 -3.18
CA ARG A 8 13.72 -22.66 -2.41
C ARG A 8 14.19 -22.23 -1.03
N ALA A 9 14.85 -21.07 -0.94
CA ALA A 9 15.33 -20.53 0.32
C ALA A 9 14.16 -20.15 1.26
N ALA A 10 13.12 -19.50 0.72
CA ALA A 10 11.94 -19.11 1.48
C ALA A 10 11.19 -20.32 2.04
N LEU A 11 10.98 -21.36 1.21
CA LEU A 11 10.37 -22.61 1.65
C LEU A 11 11.17 -23.29 2.76
N ALA A 12 12.50 -23.39 2.59
CA ALA A 12 13.38 -23.96 3.61
C ALA A 12 13.32 -23.19 4.94
N GLY A 13 13.36 -21.85 4.88
CA GLY A 13 13.25 -20.99 6.06
C GLY A 13 11.90 -21.08 6.77
N ALA A 14 10.82 -21.32 6.01
CA ALA A 14 9.47 -21.49 6.53
C ALA A 14 9.13 -22.94 6.96
N GLY A 15 10.04 -23.90 6.77
CA GLY A 15 9.78 -25.32 7.01
C GLY A 15 8.73 -25.94 6.08
N LYS A 16 8.52 -25.33 4.90
CA LYS A 16 7.52 -25.76 3.91
C LYS A 16 8.17 -26.54 2.77
N THR A 17 7.42 -27.46 2.18
CA THR A 17 7.88 -28.33 1.10
C THR A 17 7.45 -27.81 -0.27
N GLN A 18 8.18 -28.22 -1.33
CA GLN A 18 7.74 -27.95 -2.70
C GLN A 18 6.41 -28.65 -3.03
N LYS A 19 6.07 -29.75 -2.34
CA LYS A 19 4.79 -30.44 -2.52
C LYS A 19 3.63 -29.55 -2.05
N GLU A 20 3.74 -29.00 -0.85
CA GLU A 20 2.70 -28.09 -0.31
C GLU A 20 2.59 -26.83 -1.16
N LEU A 21 3.71 -26.29 -1.66
CA LEU A 21 3.66 -25.19 -2.61
C LEU A 21 2.96 -25.58 -3.90
N ALA A 22 3.25 -26.75 -4.48
CA ALA A 22 2.59 -27.19 -5.72
C ALA A 22 1.07 -27.30 -5.52
N GLU A 23 0.63 -27.88 -4.40
CA GLU A 23 -0.78 -27.93 -4.01
C GLU A 23 -1.40 -26.54 -3.86
N HIS A 24 -0.71 -25.61 -3.18
CA HIS A 24 -1.16 -24.22 -3.03
C HIS A 24 -1.27 -23.48 -4.37
N MET A 25 -0.37 -23.79 -5.31
CA MET A 25 -0.37 -23.19 -6.65
C MET A 25 -1.37 -23.84 -7.60
N GLY A 26 -2.02 -24.96 -7.21
CA GLY A 26 -2.89 -25.73 -8.09
C GLY A 26 -2.13 -26.48 -9.19
N TRP A 27 -0.88 -26.86 -8.93
CA TRP A 27 0.02 -27.51 -9.88
C TRP A 27 0.42 -28.91 -9.43
N THR A 28 0.84 -29.73 -10.40
CA THR A 28 1.52 -30.99 -10.07
C THR A 28 2.95 -30.71 -9.59
N PRO A 29 3.52 -31.56 -8.71
CA PRO A 29 4.92 -31.42 -8.28
C PRO A 29 5.91 -31.40 -9.46
N GLN A 30 5.63 -32.14 -10.53
CA GLN A 30 6.45 -32.15 -11.75
C GLN A 30 6.39 -30.81 -12.49
N ASN A 31 5.22 -30.17 -12.57
CA ASN A 31 5.07 -28.85 -13.18
C ASN A 31 5.87 -27.80 -12.40
N LEU A 32 5.72 -27.77 -11.06
CA LEU A 32 6.48 -26.86 -10.21
C LEU A 32 7.99 -27.10 -10.35
N SER A 33 8.44 -28.36 -10.28
CA SER A 33 9.85 -28.70 -10.42
C SER A 33 10.41 -28.25 -11.78
N GLY A 34 9.65 -28.44 -12.87
CA GLY A 34 10.00 -27.94 -14.19
C GLY A 34 10.15 -26.42 -14.23
N ARG A 35 9.20 -25.68 -13.65
CA ARG A 35 9.26 -24.20 -13.56
C ARG A 35 10.44 -23.71 -12.75
N LEU A 36 10.72 -24.34 -11.60
CA LEU A 36 11.85 -24.00 -10.75
C LEU A 36 13.20 -24.33 -11.42
N LYS A 37 13.27 -25.41 -12.18
CA LYS A 37 14.46 -25.79 -12.96
C LYS A 37 14.71 -24.81 -14.10
N ASN A 38 13.66 -24.44 -14.82
CA ASN A 38 13.74 -23.58 -16.01
C ASN A 38 13.73 -22.08 -15.67
N ASN A 39 13.57 -21.73 -14.38
CA ASN A 39 13.43 -20.35 -13.92
C ASN A 39 12.34 -19.58 -14.67
N SER A 40 11.17 -20.20 -14.83
CA SER A 40 10.08 -19.72 -15.68
C SER A 40 8.84 -19.30 -14.89
N LEU A 41 9.01 -18.92 -13.62
CA LEU A 41 7.93 -18.33 -12.84
C LEU A 41 7.68 -16.90 -13.35
N THR A 42 6.42 -16.55 -13.59
CA THR A 42 6.04 -15.15 -13.78
C THR A 42 6.19 -14.38 -12.45
N PHE A 43 6.13 -13.05 -12.50
CA PHE A 43 6.16 -12.24 -11.28
C PHE A 43 5.02 -12.62 -10.31
N ASP A 44 3.80 -12.77 -10.81
CA ASP A 44 2.63 -13.15 -10.00
C ASP A 44 2.82 -14.54 -9.36
N GLU A 45 3.36 -15.49 -10.11
CA GLU A 45 3.63 -16.84 -9.62
C GLU A 45 4.74 -16.83 -8.54
N LEU A 46 5.78 -16.03 -8.74
CA LEU A 46 6.85 -15.83 -7.77
C LEU A 46 6.32 -15.17 -6.49
N SER A 47 5.56 -14.08 -6.63
CA SER A 47 4.94 -13.35 -5.52
C SER A 47 4.04 -14.27 -4.70
N LYS A 48 3.17 -15.04 -5.36
CA LYS A 48 2.30 -16.02 -4.69
C LYS A 48 3.09 -17.12 -3.99
N ALA A 49 4.16 -17.63 -4.60
CA ALA A 49 5.01 -18.66 -3.99
C ALA A 49 5.76 -18.14 -2.75
N LEU A 50 6.24 -16.89 -2.78
CA LEU A 50 6.91 -16.26 -1.65
C LEU A 50 5.92 -15.90 -0.53
N HIS A 51 4.73 -15.41 -0.88
CA HIS A 51 3.64 -15.18 0.07
C HIS A 51 3.21 -16.48 0.77
N PHE A 52 3.14 -17.59 0.04
CA PHE A 52 2.94 -18.90 0.66
C PHE A 52 3.99 -19.22 1.72
N ALA A 53 5.25 -18.82 1.53
CA ALA A 53 6.32 -18.98 2.52
C ALA A 53 6.37 -17.89 3.60
N GLY A 54 5.42 -16.95 3.62
CA GLY A 54 5.35 -15.87 4.62
C GLY A 54 6.17 -14.62 4.27
N TYR A 55 6.57 -14.46 3.00
CA TYR A 55 7.29 -13.28 2.53
C TYR A 55 6.40 -12.40 1.66
N GLU A 56 6.54 -11.09 1.79
CA GLU A 56 5.90 -10.11 0.92
C GLU A 56 6.89 -9.67 -0.17
N VAL A 57 6.39 -9.51 -1.41
CA VAL A 57 7.15 -8.97 -2.54
C VAL A 57 6.54 -7.65 -2.93
N SER A 58 7.25 -6.57 -2.66
CA SER A 58 6.87 -5.21 -3.07
C SER A 58 7.92 -4.62 -4.01
N MET A 59 7.49 -3.64 -4.80
CA MET A 59 8.40 -2.82 -5.58
C MET A 59 8.56 -1.49 -4.87
N SER A 60 9.81 -1.09 -4.66
CA SER A 60 10.17 0.19 -4.07
C SER A 60 11.12 0.94 -5.00
N ASP A 61 11.11 2.27 -4.91
CA ASP A 61 12.11 3.11 -5.54
C ASP A 61 13.47 2.99 -4.83
N ALA A 62 14.48 3.72 -5.30
CA ALA A 62 15.83 3.69 -4.73
C ALA A 62 15.90 4.22 -3.28
N SER A 63 14.89 4.96 -2.81
CA SER A 63 14.78 5.44 -1.45
C SER A 63 14.09 4.44 -0.51
N GLY A 64 13.52 3.36 -1.07
CA GLY A 64 12.74 2.37 -0.33
C GLY A 64 11.24 2.68 -0.27
N ALA A 65 10.76 3.74 -0.91
CA ALA A 65 9.34 4.06 -0.98
C ALA A 65 8.63 3.13 -1.96
N GLY A 66 7.51 2.54 -1.57
CA GLY A 66 6.68 1.70 -2.45
C GLY A 66 6.06 2.49 -3.61
N LEU A 67 5.41 1.79 -4.55
CA LEU A 67 4.51 2.48 -5.46
C LEU A 67 3.35 3.12 -4.67
N PRO A 68 3.01 4.40 -4.91
CA PRO A 68 1.91 5.04 -4.19
C PRO A 68 0.57 4.39 -4.56
N GLU A 69 -0.22 4.06 -3.54
CA GLU A 69 -1.57 3.50 -3.70
C GLU A 69 -2.58 4.63 -3.94
N LEU A 70 -2.49 5.27 -5.11
CA LEU A 70 -3.37 6.39 -5.45
C LEU A 70 -4.85 5.97 -5.42
N GLY A 71 -5.69 6.80 -4.79
CA GLY A 71 -7.13 6.57 -4.72
C GLY A 71 -7.55 5.49 -3.71
N ASN A 72 -6.69 5.13 -2.76
CA ASN A 72 -7.00 4.19 -1.67
C ASN A 72 -7.89 4.78 -0.55
N SER A 73 -8.29 6.06 -0.64
CA SER A 73 -9.21 6.67 0.34
C SER A 73 -10.65 6.17 0.17
N THR A 74 -11.31 5.96 1.31
CA THR A 74 -12.77 5.68 1.38
C THR A 74 -13.61 6.94 1.62
N SER A 75 -12.99 8.11 1.73
CA SER A 75 -13.68 9.38 1.94
C SER A 75 -14.30 9.94 0.66
N PRO A 76 -15.23 10.92 0.77
CA PRO A 76 -15.70 11.65 -0.40
C PRO A 76 -14.54 12.19 -1.24
N THR A 77 -14.71 12.16 -2.56
CA THR A 77 -13.72 12.73 -3.48
C THR A 77 -13.70 14.24 -3.36
N VAL A 78 -12.51 14.83 -3.19
CA VAL A 78 -12.32 16.28 -3.13
C VAL A 78 -11.23 16.68 -4.11
N ALA A 79 -11.47 17.75 -4.87
CA ALA A 79 -10.45 18.34 -5.72
C ALA A 79 -10.53 19.87 -5.64
N GLN A 80 -9.42 20.50 -5.30
CA GLN A 80 -9.33 21.94 -5.07
C GLN A 80 -7.99 22.47 -5.59
N THR A 81 -8.02 23.67 -6.16
CA THR A 81 -6.80 24.41 -6.51
C THR A 81 -6.44 25.34 -5.36
N VAL A 82 -5.21 25.23 -4.84
CA VAL A 82 -4.66 26.08 -3.79
C VAL A 82 -3.32 26.61 -4.28
N ASP A 83 -3.14 27.93 -4.28
CA ASP A 83 -1.92 28.61 -4.76
C ASP A 83 -1.46 28.16 -6.17
N GLY A 84 -2.42 27.90 -7.06
CA GLY A 84 -2.16 27.46 -8.43
C GLY A 84 -1.87 25.97 -8.60
N VAL A 85 -1.74 25.20 -7.51
CA VAL A 85 -1.56 23.75 -7.54
C VAL A 85 -2.91 23.05 -7.35
N ARG A 86 -3.25 22.10 -8.23
CA ARG A 86 -4.48 21.32 -8.11
C ARG A 86 -4.24 20.02 -7.37
N TYR A 87 -4.89 19.90 -6.22
CA TYR A 87 -4.93 18.68 -5.41
C TYR A 87 -6.22 17.92 -5.72
N ASP A 88 -6.14 16.60 -5.90
CA ASP A 88 -7.28 15.72 -6.20
C ASP A 88 -7.09 14.40 -5.46
N THR A 89 -8.01 14.07 -4.55
CA THR A 89 -7.91 12.88 -3.70
C THR A 89 -8.00 11.57 -4.49
N ARG A 90 -8.46 11.56 -5.75
CA ARG A 90 -8.41 10.38 -6.63
C ARG A 90 -7.03 10.13 -7.23
N LYS A 91 -6.15 11.13 -7.18
CA LYS A 91 -4.79 11.10 -7.73
C LYS A 91 -3.73 11.20 -6.64
N ALA A 92 -4.15 10.94 -5.40
CA ALA A 92 -3.31 10.98 -4.22
C ALA A 92 -3.53 9.70 -3.40
N GLU A 93 -2.50 9.29 -2.69
CA GLU A 93 -2.56 8.24 -1.69
C GLU A 93 -3.06 8.84 -0.37
N SER A 94 -4.06 8.23 0.23
CA SER A 94 -4.42 8.46 1.63
C SER A 94 -3.43 7.74 2.52
N LEU A 95 -2.81 8.52 3.39
CA LEU A 95 -1.80 8.07 4.31
C LEU A 95 -2.45 7.64 5.64
N CYS A 96 -3.18 8.55 6.27
CA CYS A 96 -3.90 8.23 7.50
C CYS A 96 -5.03 9.24 7.76
N SER A 97 -5.93 8.89 8.67
CA SER A 97 -7.00 9.78 9.11
C SER A 97 -7.22 9.68 10.60
N ASN A 98 -7.81 10.72 11.18
CA ASN A 98 -8.26 10.68 12.58
C ASN A 98 -9.70 10.15 12.73
N LYS A 99 -10.29 9.55 11.68
CA LYS A 99 -11.67 9.01 11.68
C LYS A 99 -11.99 8.15 12.90
N ALA A 100 -11.05 7.31 13.33
CA ALA A 100 -11.24 6.35 14.42
C ALA A 100 -11.31 6.99 15.83
N VAL A 101 -10.90 8.25 15.98
CA VAL A 101 -10.74 8.93 17.28
C VAL A 101 -11.68 10.15 17.38
N MET A 102 -12.57 10.37 16.41
CA MET A 102 -13.35 11.61 16.30
C MET A 102 -14.75 11.56 16.91
N PHE A 103 -15.17 12.73 17.40
CA PHE A 103 -16.50 13.10 17.86
C PHE A 103 -17.29 13.75 16.71
N GLU A 104 -18.31 13.03 16.26
CA GLU A 104 -19.56 13.35 15.53
C GLU A 104 -19.57 14.24 14.25
N ASP A 105 -18.78 15.31 14.09
CA ASP A 105 -19.10 16.33 13.04
C ASP A 105 -18.05 16.55 11.94
N PHE A 106 -16.79 16.17 12.14
CA PHE A 106 -15.77 16.25 11.09
C PHE A 106 -14.60 15.31 11.35
N TYR A 107 -13.80 15.08 10.30
CA TYR A 107 -12.50 14.41 10.42
C TYR A 107 -11.50 14.98 9.42
N VAL A 108 -10.23 14.67 9.64
CA VAL A 108 -9.11 15.07 8.78
C VAL A 108 -8.40 13.82 8.27
N GLU A 109 -8.06 13.83 7.00
CA GLU A 109 -7.27 12.80 6.34
C GLU A 109 -6.09 13.43 5.63
N LEU A 110 -4.92 12.79 5.77
CA LEU A 110 -3.67 13.20 5.18
C LEU A 110 -3.45 12.44 3.87
N PHE A 111 -3.04 13.15 2.84
CA PHE A 111 -2.74 12.61 1.53
C PHE A 111 -1.34 13.02 1.04
N GLU A 112 -0.80 12.22 0.13
CA GLU A 112 0.38 12.51 -0.68
C GLU A 112 0.03 12.31 -2.16
N ASP A 113 0.30 13.32 -3.01
CA ASP A 113 0.10 13.19 -4.45
C ASP A 113 1.29 12.52 -5.16
N ALA A 114 1.11 12.17 -6.43
CA ALA A 114 2.17 11.55 -7.23
C ALA A 114 3.44 12.42 -7.44
N ALA A 115 3.38 13.71 -7.10
CA ALA A 115 4.52 14.62 -7.15
C ALA A 115 5.21 14.78 -5.77
N GLY A 116 4.75 14.07 -4.74
CA GLY A 116 5.28 14.13 -3.39
C GLY A 116 4.78 15.32 -2.57
N ASN A 117 3.70 15.99 -3.00
CA ASN A 117 3.10 17.07 -2.22
C ASN A 117 2.14 16.50 -1.17
N TYR A 118 2.27 16.98 0.06
CA TYR A 118 1.37 16.64 1.15
C TYR A 118 0.23 17.64 1.28
N PHE A 119 -0.96 17.13 1.53
CA PHE A 119 -2.13 17.95 1.84
C PHE A 119 -3.09 17.20 2.76
N THR A 120 -3.84 17.95 3.55
CA THR A 120 -4.94 17.41 4.37
C THR A 120 -6.28 17.79 3.78
N VAL A 121 -7.27 16.93 3.94
CA VAL A 121 -8.67 17.26 3.67
C VAL A 121 -9.44 17.28 4.98
N LEU A 122 -10.05 18.42 5.30
CA LEU A 122 -11.06 18.53 6.35
C LEU A 122 -12.41 18.12 5.77
N TYR A 123 -12.97 17.02 6.25
CA TYR A 123 -14.29 16.52 5.88
C TYR A 123 -15.31 16.90 6.94
N GLN A 124 -16.20 17.85 6.64
CA GLN A 124 -17.37 18.16 7.46
C GLN A 124 -18.51 17.17 7.15
N LEU A 125 -19.05 16.54 8.20
CA LEU A 125 -20.10 15.53 8.13
C LEU A 125 -21.51 16.09 8.35
N SER A 126 -21.63 17.24 9.03
CA SER A 126 -22.90 17.90 9.32
C SER A 126 -23.07 19.23 8.56
N GLY A 127 -24.33 19.59 8.28
CA GLY A 127 -24.68 20.82 7.55
C GLY A 127 -24.47 20.74 6.03
N CYS A 128 -24.19 21.88 5.40
CA CYS A 128 -23.75 21.91 4.00
C CYS A 128 -22.32 21.36 3.93
N GLN A 129 -22.15 20.15 3.42
CA GLN A 129 -20.85 19.48 3.33
C GLN A 129 -19.85 20.36 2.59
N HIS A 130 -18.94 20.98 3.35
CA HIS A 130 -17.85 21.77 2.81
C HIS A 130 -16.54 21.07 3.17
N HIS A 131 -15.87 20.56 2.15
CA HIS A 131 -14.58 19.91 2.32
C HIS A 131 -13.48 20.88 1.91
N THR A 132 -12.45 21.00 2.73
CA THR A 132 -11.37 21.96 2.49
C THR A 132 -10.05 21.24 2.35
N ILE A 133 -9.34 21.50 1.25
CA ILE A 133 -7.95 21.08 1.07
C ILE A 133 -7.02 22.14 1.64
N THR A 134 -6.07 21.69 2.46
CA THR A 134 -4.97 22.51 2.98
C THR A 134 -3.63 21.83 2.64
N PRO A 135 -2.79 22.42 1.78
CA PRO A 135 -1.43 21.96 1.56
C PRO A 135 -0.62 22.04 2.86
N VAL A 136 0.23 21.05 3.11
CA VAL A 136 1.05 21.01 4.32
C VAL A 136 2.49 20.68 3.99
N SER A 137 3.43 21.12 4.84
CA SER A 137 4.83 20.76 4.68
C SER A 137 5.07 19.29 5.06
N PRO A 138 6.15 18.65 4.55
CA PRO A 138 6.54 17.30 4.97
C PRO A 138 6.71 17.16 6.49
N TYR A 139 7.15 18.22 7.17
CA TYR A 139 7.25 18.25 8.63
C TYR A 139 5.88 18.09 9.31
N ILE A 140 4.87 18.84 8.86
CA ILE A 140 3.51 18.75 9.40
C ILE A 140 2.86 17.42 9.05
N ALA A 141 3.06 16.93 7.82
CA ALA A 141 2.60 15.61 7.40
C ALA A 141 3.15 14.50 8.32
N LYS A 142 4.45 14.53 8.61
CA LYS A 142 5.10 13.60 9.53
C LYS A 142 4.50 13.66 10.93
N GLN A 143 4.29 14.85 11.49
CA GLN A 143 3.67 15.01 12.82
C GLN A 143 2.25 14.45 12.87
N PHE A 144 1.46 14.67 11.82
CA PHE A 144 0.12 14.12 11.70
C PHE A 144 0.15 12.59 11.61
N TRP A 145 1.04 12.06 10.75
CA TRP A 145 1.25 10.62 10.61
C TRP A 145 1.64 9.96 11.92
N GLU A 146 2.66 10.46 12.62
CA GLU A 146 3.11 9.90 13.91
C GLU A 146 1.99 9.82 14.96
N ARG A 147 1.03 10.74 14.89
CA ARG A 147 -0.11 10.81 15.80
C ARG A 147 -1.23 9.84 15.44
N PHE A 148 -1.53 9.64 14.16
CA PHE A 148 -2.75 8.97 13.70
C PHE A 148 -2.54 7.69 12.87
N SER A 149 -1.30 7.35 12.49
CA SER A 149 -1.00 6.12 11.74
C SER A 149 -0.94 4.85 12.59
N ARG A 150 -0.97 5.00 13.93
CA ARG A 150 -1.01 3.84 14.84
C ARG A 150 -2.38 3.17 14.71
N LYS A 151 -2.42 2.06 13.97
CA LYS A 151 -3.52 1.10 14.03
C LYS A 151 -3.75 0.73 15.49
N VAL A 152 -4.97 0.97 15.99
CA VAL A 152 -5.46 0.23 17.15
C VAL A 152 -5.47 -1.24 16.70
N GLY A 153 -4.64 -2.05 17.35
CA GLY A 153 -4.50 -3.48 17.05
C GLY A 153 -5.78 -4.27 17.32
#